data_AF-A0A9W4TJS4-F1
#
_entry.id   AF-A0A9W4TJS4-F1
#
_cell.length_a   1.000
_cell.length_b   1.000
_cell.length_c   1.000
_cell.angle_alpha   90.00
_cell.angle_beta   90.00
_cell.angle_gamma   90.00
#
_symmetry.space_group_name_H-M   'P 1'
#
loop_
_entity.id
_entity.type
_entity.pdbx_description
1 polymer ?
#
loop_
_entity_poly.entity_id
_entity_poly.type
_entity_poly.pdbx_seq_one_letter_code
_entity_poly.pdbx_strand_id
1 'polypeptide(L)'
;MKKLLLIFLLLLQIPTISGNNQSQDSSAKRIVGTWFADANRNTRWVFTADGKVFNYDKNTFKVMYRYTISNSCQNNSDDSVEFLTLMDKDGDEYCFRINGVNENKNGVLSMTNMSNMEALLFVNDVNLTIRK
;
A
#
# COMPACT_ATOMS: atom_id res chain seq x y z
N MET A 1 52.11 49.19 -5.15
CA MET A 1 51.67 49.10 -3.74
C MET A 1 50.32 48.39 -3.70
N LYS A 2 50.16 47.50 -2.71
CA LYS A 2 48.95 46.75 -2.30
C LYS A 2 48.25 45.83 -3.33
N LYS A 3 48.73 44.58 -3.31
CA LYS A 3 47.93 43.37 -3.49
C LYS A 3 46.98 43.23 -2.28
N LEU A 4 45.68 43.01 -2.51
CA LEU A 4 44.64 42.54 -1.57
C LEU A 4 43.41 42.32 -2.47
N LEU A 5 42.70 41.19 -2.52
CA LEU A 5 42.27 40.33 -1.44
C LEU A 5 42.16 38.89 -1.96
N LEU A 6 42.88 37.99 -1.29
CA LEU A 6 42.70 36.55 -1.35
C LEU A 6 41.68 36.16 -0.27
N ILE A 7 40.87 35.14 -0.56
CA ILE A 7 40.18 34.24 0.40
C ILE A 7 38.89 34.79 1.02
N PHE A 8 37.75 34.46 0.40
CA PHE A 8 36.47 34.32 1.09
C PHE A 8 35.62 33.21 0.43
N LEU A 9 36.17 31.99 0.39
CA LEU A 9 35.50 30.80 -0.17
C LEU A 9 35.45 29.61 0.81
N LEU A 10 35.84 29.81 2.06
CA LEU A 10 35.58 28.85 3.14
C LEU A 10 34.60 29.48 4.11
N LEU A 11 33.36 28.98 4.17
CA LEU A 11 32.46 28.92 5.34
C LEU A 11 30.97 28.70 4.96
N LEU A 12 30.68 27.91 3.93
CA LEU A 12 29.34 27.37 3.69
C LEU A 12 29.40 25.84 3.61
N GLN A 13 29.95 25.22 4.65
CA GLN A 13 29.67 23.82 4.94
C GLN A 13 28.41 23.80 5.81
N ILE A 14 27.25 23.94 5.17
CA ILE A 14 25.98 23.63 5.83
C ILE A 14 26.02 22.11 6.05
N PRO A 15 25.97 21.60 7.29
CA PRO A 15 25.78 20.18 7.47
C PRO A 15 24.40 19.86 6.90
N THR A 16 24.37 19.16 5.76
CA THR A 16 23.16 18.49 5.31
C THR A 16 22.85 17.46 6.37
N ILE A 17 21.99 17.81 7.32
CA ILE A 17 21.26 16.82 8.11
C ILE A 17 20.37 16.12 7.09
N SER A 18 20.93 15.11 6.43
CA SER A 18 20.15 14.10 5.74
C SER A 18 19.40 13.38 6.85
N GLY A 19 18.26 13.95 7.23
CA GLY A 19 17.25 13.23 7.99
C GLY A 19 17.00 11.95 7.19
N ASN A 20 17.39 10.83 7.76
CA ASN A 20 17.11 9.52 7.22
C ASN A 20 15.59 9.33 7.38
N ASN A 21 14.81 9.99 6.54
CA ASN A 21 13.47 9.55 6.21
C ASN A 21 13.69 8.18 5.59
N GLN A 22 13.69 7.13 6.43
CA GLN A 22 13.29 5.82 5.94
C GLN A 22 11.91 6.08 5.36
N SER A 23 11.83 6.30 4.04
CA SER A 23 10.56 6.42 3.36
C SER A 23 9.88 5.10 3.65
N GLN A 24 8.88 5.11 4.54
CA GLN A 24 8.04 3.95 4.70
C GLN A 24 7.52 3.64 3.30
N ASP A 25 7.78 2.41 2.84
CA ASP A 25 7.37 1.99 1.50
C ASP A 25 5.88 2.30 1.34
N SER A 26 5.49 2.93 0.23
CA SER A 26 4.08 3.26 -0.02
C SER A 26 3.22 2.01 0.06
N SER A 27 1.93 2.16 0.36
CA SER A 27 1.01 1.02 0.42
C SER A 27 0.99 0.26 -0.91
N ALA A 28 1.15 0.95 -2.04
CA ALA A 28 1.32 0.35 -3.36
C ALA A 28 2.49 -0.64 -3.46
N LYS A 29 3.60 -0.38 -2.78
CA LYS A 29 4.74 -1.30 -2.74
C LYS A 29 4.53 -2.41 -1.69
N ARG A 30 3.96 -2.08 -0.53
CA ARG A 30 3.77 -3.03 0.58
C ARG A 30 2.66 -4.06 0.33
N ILE A 31 1.69 -3.76 -0.52
CA ILE A 31 0.56 -4.67 -0.81
C ILE A 31 0.95 -5.81 -1.74
N VAL A 32 2.03 -5.69 -2.52
CA VAL A 32 2.49 -6.73 -3.45
C VAL A 32 2.80 -8.02 -2.67
N GLY A 33 2.14 -9.11 -3.03
CA GLY A 33 2.24 -10.38 -2.32
C GLY A 33 0.94 -11.17 -2.30
N THR A 34 0.93 -12.25 -1.53
CA THR A 34 -0.23 -13.11 -1.33
C THR A 34 -0.89 -12.81 0.01
N TRP A 35 -2.20 -12.63 -0.01
CA TRP A 35 -3.02 -12.28 1.15
C TRP A 35 -4.21 -13.24 1.27
N PHE A 36 -4.31 -13.95 2.37
CA PHE A 36 -5.36 -14.91 2.69
C PHE A 36 -6.41 -14.25 3.57
N ALA A 37 -7.69 -14.36 3.19
CA ALA A 37 -8.78 -13.81 4.00
C ALA A 37 -8.79 -14.44 5.40
N ASP A 38 -9.00 -13.61 6.43
CA ASP A 38 -9.02 -14.05 7.84
C ASP A 38 -10.17 -14.98 8.16
N ALA A 39 -11.36 -14.67 7.67
CA ALA A 39 -12.53 -15.51 7.86
C ALA A 39 -12.46 -16.85 7.10
N ASN A 40 -11.67 -16.94 6.02
CA ASN A 40 -11.53 -18.14 5.20
C ASN A 40 -10.18 -18.19 4.49
N ARG A 41 -9.23 -18.95 5.05
CA ARG A 41 -7.86 -19.10 4.51
C ARG A 41 -7.79 -19.78 3.13
N ASN A 42 -8.88 -20.35 2.62
CA ASN A 42 -8.92 -20.87 1.25
C ASN A 42 -9.08 -19.78 0.19
N THR A 43 -9.56 -18.59 0.58
CA THR A 43 -9.68 -17.43 -0.30
C THR A 43 -8.41 -16.59 -0.19
N ARG A 44 -7.74 -16.36 -1.32
CA ARG A 44 -6.54 -15.52 -1.37
C ARG A 44 -6.56 -14.52 -2.52
N TRP A 45 -5.96 -13.37 -2.28
CA TRP A 45 -5.67 -12.34 -3.27
C TRP A 45 -4.17 -12.29 -3.49
N VAL A 46 -3.75 -12.24 -4.75
CA VAL A 46 -2.33 -12.12 -5.12
C VAL A 46 -2.15 -10.81 -5.87
N PHE A 47 -1.54 -9.82 -5.23
CA PHE A 47 -1.22 -8.53 -5.82
C PHE A 47 0.15 -8.58 -6.48
N THR A 48 0.24 -8.11 -7.71
CA THR A 48 1.46 -8.09 -8.50
C THR A 48 1.90 -6.66 -8.78
N ALA A 49 3.22 -6.46 -8.92
CA ALA A 49 3.80 -5.13 -9.13
C ALA A 49 3.36 -4.44 -10.42
N ASP A 50 2.78 -5.18 -11.37
CA ASP A 50 2.20 -4.64 -12.62
C ASP A 50 0.74 -4.19 -12.47
N GLY A 51 0.24 -4.04 -11.24
CA GLY A 51 -1.09 -3.47 -10.99
C GLY A 51 -2.24 -4.44 -11.24
N LYS A 52 -2.02 -5.74 -11.04
CA LYS A 52 -3.08 -6.76 -11.11
C LYS A 52 -3.27 -7.44 -9.76
N VAL A 53 -4.51 -7.80 -9.47
CA VAL A 53 -4.84 -8.67 -8.33
C VAL A 53 -5.61 -9.88 -8.81
N PHE A 54 -5.16 -11.05 -8.40
CA PHE A 54 -5.76 -12.33 -8.75
C PHE A 54 -6.46 -12.92 -7.53
N ASN A 55 -7.75 -13.19 -7.66
CA ASN A 55 -8.53 -13.87 -6.64
C ASN A 55 -8.53 -15.39 -6.90
N TYR A 56 -8.29 -16.15 -5.84
CA TYR A 56 -8.43 -17.60 -5.83
C TYR A 56 -9.31 -18.04 -4.66
N ASP A 57 -10.07 -19.10 -4.86
CA ASP A 57 -10.73 -19.86 -3.80
C ASP A 57 -10.39 -21.34 -3.94
N LYS A 58 -9.90 -21.96 -2.87
CA LYS A 58 -9.41 -23.36 -2.84
C LYS A 58 -8.41 -23.63 -3.98
N ASN A 59 -7.46 -22.72 -4.16
CA ASN A 59 -6.47 -22.71 -5.25
C ASN A 59 -7.03 -22.61 -6.68
N THR A 60 -8.35 -22.45 -6.84
CA THR A 60 -8.99 -22.25 -8.14
C THR A 60 -9.06 -20.77 -8.45
N PHE A 61 -8.52 -20.35 -9.59
CA PHE A 61 -8.65 -18.98 -10.08
C PHE A 61 -10.13 -18.60 -10.26
N LYS A 62 -10.51 -17.41 -9.78
CA LYS A 62 -11.88 -16.89 -9.91
C LYS A 62 -11.96 -15.69 -10.81
N VAL A 63 -11.16 -14.66 -10.51
CA VAL A 63 -11.22 -13.38 -11.21
C VAL A 63 -9.89 -12.64 -11.07
N MET A 64 -9.60 -11.79 -12.05
CA MET A 64 -8.49 -10.85 -12.03
C MET A 64 -9.07 -9.44 -12.16
N TYR A 65 -8.54 -8.52 -11.35
CA TYR A 65 -8.82 -7.09 -11.46
C TYR A 65 -7.53 -6.34 -11.76
N ARG A 66 -7.64 -5.22 -12.47
CA ARG A 66 -6.61 -4.18 -12.38
C ARG A 66 -6.80 -3.46 -11.04
N TYR A 67 -5.70 -3.04 -10.43
CA TYR A 67 -5.79 -2.24 -9.22
C TYR A 67 -4.95 -0.96 -9.29
N THR A 68 -5.44 0.06 -8.61
CA THR A 68 -4.72 1.29 -8.32
C THR A 68 -4.83 1.61 -6.84
N ILE A 69 -3.84 2.33 -6.32
CA ILE A 69 -3.89 2.91 -4.98
C ILE A 69 -3.72 4.42 -5.10
N SER A 70 -4.67 5.16 -4.56
CA SER A 70 -4.74 6.63 -4.64
C SER A 70 -5.50 7.20 -3.44
N ASN A 71 -5.47 8.52 -3.27
CA ASN A 71 -6.23 9.23 -2.25
C ASN A 71 -7.72 9.42 -2.59
N SER A 72 -8.19 8.79 -3.67
CA SER A 72 -9.58 8.82 -4.10
C SER A 72 -9.97 7.53 -4.82
N CYS A 73 -11.27 7.23 -4.80
CA CYS A 73 -11.91 6.13 -5.49
C CYS A 73 -13.41 6.43 -5.61
N GLN A 74 -14.06 6.14 -6.73
CA GLN A 74 -15.49 6.44 -6.91
C GLN A 74 -15.85 7.87 -6.40
N ASN A 75 -16.70 7.96 -5.37
CA ASN A 75 -17.18 9.21 -4.77
C ASN A 75 -16.43 9.59 -3.47
N ASN A 76 -15.38 8.86 -3.11
CA ASN A 76 -14.59 9.07 -1.89
C ASN A 76 -13.26 9.75 -2.25
N SER A 77 -12.87 10.75 -1.47
CA SER A 77 -11.59 11.44 -1.62
C SER A 77 -11.14 11.99 -0.27
N ASP A 78 -9.89 11.74 0.10
CA ASP A 78 -9.27 12.24 1.34
C ASP A 78 -7.74 12.23 1.19
N ASP A 79 -7.11 13.39 1.35
CA ASP A 79 -5.67 13.58 1.16
C ASP A 79 -4.81 12.79 2.16
N SER A 80 -5.40 12.33 3.27
CA SER A 80 -4.72 11.58 4.33
C SER A 80 -4.97 10.08 4.28
N VAL A 81 -5.87 9.61 3.40
CA VAL A 81 -6.30 8.21 3.34
C VAL A 81 -6.00 7.64 1.96
N GLU A 82 -5.41 6.44 1.93
CA GLU A 82 -5.26 5.67 0.70
C GLU A 82 -6.46 4.74 0.48
N PHE A 83 -6.89 4.64 -0.76
CA PHE A 83 -7.92 3.74 -1.25
C PHE A 83 -7.33 2.80 -2.29
N LEU A 84 -7.79 1.56 -2.26
CA LEU A 84 -7.60 0.56 -3.30
C LEU A 84 -8.83 0.56 -4.20
N THR A 85 -8.64 0.82 -5.49
CA THR A 85 -9.67 0.60 -6.51
C THR A 85 -9.37 -0.70 -7.24
N LEU A 86 -10.33 -1.61 -7.29
CA LEU A 86 -10.29 -2.78 -8.17
C LEU A 86 -11.22 -2.52 -9.35
N MET A 87 -10.71 -2.66 -10.57
CA MET A 87 -11.49 -2.51 -11.79
C MET A 87 -11.52 -3.85 -12.53
N ASP A 88 -12.73 -4.33 -12.83
CA ASP A 88 -12.89 -5.56 -13.59
C ASP A 88 -12.74 -5.35 -15.11
N LYS A 89 -13.03 -6.39 -15.88
CA LYS A 89 -12.91 -6.36 -17.35
C LYS A 89 -13.97 -5.48 -18.04
N ASP A 90 -15.11 -5.28 -17.39
CA ASP A 90 -16.25 -4.52 -17.91
C ASP A 90 -16.18 -3.05 -17.49
N GLY A 91 -15.27 -2.73 -16.57
CA GLY A 91 -15.02 -1.37 -16.07
C GLY A 91 -15.71 -1.09 -14.75
N ASP A 92 -16.34 -2.09 -14.12
CA ASP A 92 -16.94 -1.92 -12.81
C ASP A 92 -15.84 -1.76 -11.75
N GLU A 93 -15.97 -0.70 -10.96
CA GLU A 93 -15.03 -0.35 -9.91
C GLU A 93 -15.53 -0.78 -8.54
N TYR A 94 -14.63 -1.34 -7.73
CA TYR A 94 -14.85 -1.66 -6.32
C TYR A 94 -13.84 -0.86 -5.49
N CYS A 95 -14.33 -0.03 -4.57
CA CYS A 95 -13.47 0.75 -3.72
C CYS A 95 -13.33 0.18 -2.30
N PHE A 96 -12.08 0.14 -1.83
CA PHE A 96 -11.72 -0.20 -0.46
C PHE A 96 -10.85 0.90 0.15
N ARG A 97 -11.20 1.41 1.33
CA ARG A 97 -10.28 2.19 2.16
C ARG A 97 -9.20 1.26 2.71
N ILE A 98 -7.93 1.64 2.59
CA ILE A 98 -6.81 0.91 3.19
C ILE A 98 -6.65 1.41 4.63
N ASN A 99 -6.86 0.53 5.61
CA ASN A 99 -6.63 0.84 7.02
C ASN A 99 -5.18 0.57 7.44
N GLY A 100 -4.49 -0.36 6.76
CA GLY A 100 -3.07 -0.63 6.97
C GLY A 100 -2.57 -1.81 6.13
N VAL A 101 -1.29 -1.76 5.73
CA VAL A 101 -0.65 -2.80 4.93
C VAL A 101 0.69 -3.20 5.54
N ASN A 102 0.73 -4.39 6.11
CA ASN A 102 1.94 -4.97 6.72
C ASN A 102 2.65 -4.00 7.68
N GLU A 103 1.87 -3.25 8.47
CA GLU A 103 2.39 -2.25 9.40
C GLU A 103 3.35 -2.92 10.38
N ASN A 104 4.56 -2.37 10.52
CA ASN A 104 5.62 -2.96 11.34
C ASN A 104 5.91 -4.44 11.04
N LYS A 105 5.70 -4.87 9.79
CA LYS A 105 5.86 -6.26 9.34
C LYS A 105 4.95 -7.25 10.09
N ASN A 106 3.77 -6.80 10.52
CA ASN A 106 2.80 -7.63 11.24
C ASN A 106 2.09 -8.69 10.37
N GLY A 107 2.32 -8.69 9.05
CA GLY A 107 1.72 -9.65 8.13
C GLY A 107 0.22 -9.46 7.88
N VAL A 108 -0.35 -8.29 8.19
CA VAL A 108 -1.79 -8.02 8.10
C VAL A 108 -2.09 -6.97 7.03
N LEU A 109 -3.12 -7.22 6.23
CA LEU A 109 -3.77 -6.24 5.35
C LEU A 109 -5.19 -6.03 5.88
N SER A 110 -5.51 -4.79 6.24
CA SER A 110 -6.83 -4.40 6.74
C SER A 110 -7.43 -3.35 5.83
N MET A 111 -8.67 -3.55 5.42
CA MET A 111 -9.40 -2.68 4.51
C MET A 111 -10.86 -2.53 4.94
N THR A 112 -11.52 -1.49 4.45
CA THR A 112 -12.96 -1.31 4.58
C THR A 112 -13.57 -1.20 3.20
N ASN A 113 -14.53 -2.06 2.86
CA ASN A 113 -15.29 -1.94 1.62
C ASN A 113 -16.19 -0.72 1.71
N MET A 114 -16.03 0.23 0.77
CA MET A 114 -16.71 1.53 0.84
C MET A 114 -18.18 1.47 0.41
N SER A 115 -18.64 0.37 -0.18
CA SER A 115 -20.04 0.20 -0.59
C SER A 115 -20.96 -0.27 0.55
N ASN A 116 -20.43 -1.05 1.49
CA ASN A 116 -21.20 -1.68 2.57
C ASN A 116 -20.57 -1.49 3.97
N MET A 117 -19.46 -0.76 4.07
CA MET A 117 -18.67 -0.52 5.29
C MET A 117 -18.13 -1.79 5.96
N GLU A 118 -18.09 -2.92 5.25
CA GLU A 118 -17.58 -4.17 5.76
C GLU A 118 -16.06 -4.09 5.98
N ALA A 119 -15.62 -4.49 7.19
CA ALA A 119 -14.20 -4.64 7.49
C ALA A 119 -13.67 -5.94 6.89
N LEU A 120 -12.64 -5.82 6.07
CA LEU A 120 -11.95 -6.94 5.43
C LEU A 120 -10.55 -7.08 6.04
N LEU A 121 -10.24 -8.30 6.45
CA LEU A 121 -8.97 -8.62 7.10
C LEU A 121 -8.30 -9.78 6.38
N PHE A 122 -7.02 -9.61 6.07
CA PHE A 122 -6.19 -10.60 5.41
C PHE A 122 -4.85 -10.75 6.11
N VAL A 123 -4.21 -11.90 5.92
CA VAL A 123 -2.84 -12.17 6.39
C VAL A 123 -1.96 -12.67 5.25
N ASN A 124 -0.65 -12.52 5.36
CA ASN A 124 0.28 -13.03 4.36
C ASN A 124 0.87 -14.43 4.66
N ASP A 125 0.59 -14.99 5.84
CA ASP A 125 0.93 -16.36 6.24
C ASP A 125 -0.32 -17.07 6.75
N VAL A 126 -0.66 -18.22 6.16
CA VAL A 126 -1.83 -19.04 6.52
C VAL A 126 -1.87 -19.45 7.99
N ASN A 127 -0.71 -19.49 8.67
CA ASN A 127 -0.59 -19.84 10.08
C ASN A 127 -0.67 -18.63 11.02
N LEU A 128 -0.71 -17.40 10.48
CA LEU A 128 -0.80 -16.19 11.27
C LEU A 128 -2.15 -16.12 11.98
N THR A 129 -2.09 -15.96 13.30
CA THR A 129 -3.28 -15.80 14.16
C THR A 129 -3.35 -14.36 14.65
N ILE A 130 -4.47 -13.70 14.37
CA ILE A 130 -4.75 -12.35 14.86
C ILE A 130 -5.44 -12.48 16.21
N ARG A 131 -4.81 -11.97 17.27
CA ARG A 131 -5.44 -11.88 18.59
C ARG A 131 -6.43 -10.72 18.56
N LYS A 132 -7.70 -11.01 18.78
CA LYS A 132 -8.78 -10.03 18.87
C LYS A 132 -8.88 -9.46 20.28
#